data_AF-A0AAU6JAP0-F1
#
_entry.id   AF-A0AAU6JAP0-F1
#
_cell.length_a   1.000
_cell.length_b   1.000
_cell.length_c   1.000
_cell.angle_alpha   90.00
_cell.angle_beta   90.00
_cell.angle_gamma   90.00
#
_symmetry.space_group_name_H-M   'P 1'
#
loop_
_entity.id
_entity.type
_entity.pdbx_description
1 polymer ?
#
loop_
_entity_poly.entity_id
_entity_poly.type
_entity_poly.pdbx_seq_one_letter_code
_entity_poly.pdbx_strand_id
1 'polypeptide(L)'
;MQAEADEEHMHRRVLAFSSVVVDPLDTMAAATVGTMIRDGYGSPDTCHALYCALPRAEFTGMSILLTEDEHRYPPGVVTVDINSPGMLGFH
;
A
#
# COMPACT_ATOMS: atom_id res chain seq x y z
N MET A 1 27.73 2.16 -5.78
CA MET A 1 28.23 3.56 -5.78
C MET A 1 27.61 4.44 -6.86
N GLN A 2 27.59 4.09 -8.16
CA GLN A 2 26.94 4.95 -9.18
C GLN A 2 25.41 4.73 -9.31
N ALA A 3 24.92 3.54 -8.97
CA ALA A 3 23.47 3.24 -8.89
C ALA A 3 22.79 3.94 -7.70
N GLU A 4 23.44 4.01 -6.54
CA GLU A 4 22.92 4.64 -5.32
C GLU A 4 22.76 6.18 -5.46
N ALA A 5 23.55 6.82 -6.35
CA ALA A 5 23.46 8.25 -6.61
C ALA A 5 22.30 8.62 -7.56
N ASP A 6 21.86 7.69 -8.43
CA ASP A 6 20.72 7.89 -9.33
C ASP A 6 19.37 7.61 -8.63
N GLU A 7 19.42 6.92 -7.49
CA GLU A 7 18.26 6.58 -6.64
C GLU A 7 17.76 7.75 -5.79
N GLU A 8 18.60 8.78 -5.55
CA GLU A 8 18.35 9.88 -4.60
C GLU A 8 17.04 10.66 -4.89
N HIS A 9 16.48 10.53 -6.09
CA HIS A 9 15.21 11.14 -6.48
C HIS A 9 14.21 10.19 -7.15
N MET A 10 14.44 8.87 -7.10
CA MET A 10 13.54 7.91 -7.77
C MET A 10 12.11 7.97 -7.22
N HIS A 11 11.93 8.14 -5.92
CA HIS A 11 10.62 8.32 -5.29
C HIS A 11 9.82 9.47 -5.95
N ARG A 12 10.45 10.62 -6.20
CA ARG A 12 9.81 11.78 -6.80
C ARG A 12 9.44 11.56 -8.27
N ARG A 13 10.27 10.78 -9.00
CA ARG A 13 9.98 10.38 -10.38
C ARG A 13 8.80 9.40 -10.45
N VAL A 14 8.72 8.45 -9.53
CA VAL A 14 7.60 7.50 -9.45
C VAL A 14 6.29 8.25 -9.20
N LEU A 15 6.29 9.18 -8.24
CA LEU A 15 5.12 10.01 -7.93
C LEU A 15 4.71 10.96 -9.08
N ALA A 16 5.56 11.17 -10.07
CA ALA A 16 5.25 11.98 -11.25
C ALA A 16 4.50 11.20 -12.35
N PHE A 17 4.40 9.88 -12.26
CA PHE A 17 3.64 9.09 -13.23
C PHE A 17 2.14 9.34 -13.08
N SER A 18 1.46 9.62 -14.18
CA SER A 18 0.00 9.86 -14.19
C SER A 18 -0.82 8.64 -13.79
N SER A 19 -0.24 7.44 -13.83
CA SER A 19 -0.86 6.19 -13.40
C SER A 19 -0.67 5.92 -11.90
N VAL A 20 0.14 6.71 -11.20
CA VAL A 20 0.34 6.58 -9.76
C VAL A 20 -0.69 7.46 -9.05
N VAL A 21 -1.52 6.83 -8.23
CA VAL A 21 -2.46 7.50 -7.35
C VAL A 21 -1.93 7.39 -5.92
N VAL A 22 -1.92 8.50 -5.20
CA VAL A 22 -1.54 8.55 -3.79
C VAL A 22 -2.80 8.78 -2.97
N ASP A 23 -3.12 7.83 -2.11
CA ASP A 23 -4.20 8.01 -1.14
C ASP A 23 -3.79 8.99 -0.05
N PRO A 24 -4.53 10.09 0.15
CA PRO A 24 -4.20 11.05 1.20
C PRO A 24 -4.59 10.52 2.58
N LEU A 25 -3.73 10.77 3.56
CA LEU A 25 -4.06 10.60 4.99
C LEU A 25 -4.69 11.88 5.54
N ASP A 26 -5.90 12.20 5.06
CA ASP A 26 -6.66 13.35 5.54
C ASP A 26 -7.20 13.13 6.98
N THR A 27 -7.94 14.10 7.51
CA THR A 27 -8.47 14.02 8.88
C THR A 27 -9.39 12.80 9.10
N MET A 28 -10.22 12.44 8.12
CA MET A 28 -11.14 11.30 8.24
C MET A 28 -10.39 9.98 8.14
N ALA A 29 -9.45 9.89 7.19
CA ALA A 29 -8.53 8.76 7.07
C ALA A 29 -7.72 8.55 8.35
N ALA A 30 -7.14 9.62 8.90
CA ALA A 30 -6.34 9.57 10.12
C ALA A 30 -7.17 9.13 11.33
N ALA A 31 -8.39 9.65 11.50
CA ALA A 31 -9.29 9.23 12.57
C ALA A 31 -9.68 7.75 12.46
N THR A 32 -9.96 7.28 11.23
CA THR A 32 -10.33 5.90 10.96
C THR A 32 -9.16 4.95 11.24
N VAL A 33 -7.99 5.24 10.68
CA VAL A 33 -6.75 4.49 10.91
C VAL A 33 -6.38 4.47 12.39
N GLY A 34 -6.49 5.61 13.09
CA GLY A 34 -6.26 5.69 14.53
C GLY A 34 -7.21 4.81 15.35
N THR A 35 -8.45 4.65 14.91
CA THR A 35 -9.42 3.74 15.51
C THR A 35 -9.01 2.29 15.28
N MET A 36 -8.63 1.92 14.05
CA MET A 36 -8.15 0.57 13.73
C MET A 36 -6.90 0.18 14.55
N ILE A 37 -5.95 1.10 14.72
CA ILE A 37 -4.77 0.88 15.57
C ILE A 37 -5.21 0.61 17.01
N ARG A 38 -6.12 1.43 17.55
CA ARG A 38 -6.64 1.28 18.92
C ARG A 38 -7.36 -0.06 19.12
N ASP A 39 -8.06 -0.52 18.09
CA ASP A 39 -8.79 -1.78 18.10
C ASP A 39 -7.88 -3.00 17.83
N GLY A 40 -6.57 -2.78 17.62
CA GLY A 40 -5.57 -3.85 17.53
C GLY A 40 -5.42 -4.47 16.13
N TYR A 41 -5.78 -3.75 15.07
CA TYR A 41 -5.72 -4.26 13.69
C TYR A 41 -4.29 -4.41 13.15
N GLY A 42 -3.29 -3.83 13.83
CA GLY A 42 -1.88 -3.95 13.46
C GLY A 42 -1.11 -2.65 13.62
N SER A 43 0.02 -2.54 12.92
CA SER A 43 0.81 -1.31 12.88
C SER A 43 0.09 -0.19 12.12
N PRO A 44 0.53 1.08 12.25
CA PRO A 44 -0.05 2.19 11.50
C PRO A 44 -0.06 1.97 9.99
N ASP A 45 1.02 1.43 9.42
CA ASP A 45 1.11 1.17 7.98
C ASP A 45 0.13 0.09 7.52
N THR A 46 0.00 -0.98 8.31
CA THR A 46 -1.00 -2.04 8.06
C THR A 46 -2.41 -1.44 8.08
N CYS A 47 -2.73 -0.64 9.10
CA CYS A 47 -4.06 -0.04 9.23
C CYS A 47 -4.35 0.95 8.09
N HIS A 48 -3.36 1.72 7.66
CA HIS A 48 -3.50 2.62 6.51
C HIS A 48 -3.72 1.86 5.20
N ALA A 49 -2.94 0.80 4.94
CA ALA A 49 -3.12 -0.05 3.77
C ALA A 49 -4.51 -0.70 3.74
N LEU A 50 -5.02 -1.16 4.90
CA LEU A 50 -6.38 -1.68 5.01
C LEU A 50 -7.43 -0.59 4.72
N TYR A 51 -7.25 0.62 5.24
CA TYR A 51 -8.13 1.76 4.95
C TYR A 51 -8.15 2.12 3.45
N CYS A 52 -7.01 2.06 2.77
CA CYS A 52 -6.93 2.26 1.32
C CYS A 52 -7.61 1.14 0.52
N ALA A 53 -7.60 -0.09 1.05
CA ALA A 53 -8.24 -1.24 0.41
C ALA A 53 -9.77 -1.29 0.59
N LEU A 54 -10.34 -0.50 1.51
CA LEU A 54 -11.79 -0.47 1.73
C LEU A 54 -12.53 -0.04 0.45
N PRO A 55 -13.73 -0.57 0.16
CA PRO A 55 -14.53 -0.14 -0.98
C PRO A 55 -14.80 1.37 -0.94
N ARG A 56 -14.55 2.06 -2.05
CA ARG A 56 -14.80 3.49 -2.22
C ARG A 56 -15.63 3.74 -3.47
N ALA A 57 -16.30 4.89 -3.55
CA ALA A 57 -17.13 5.23 -4.70
C ALA A 57 -16.30 5.26 -6.00
N GLU A 58 -15.03 5.63 -5.90
CA GLU A 58 -14.07 5.72 -6.99
C GLU A 58 -13.42 4.36 -7.32
N PHE A 59 -13.53 3.37 -6.42
CA PHE A 59 -12.91 2.06 -6.55
C PHE A 59 -13.84 0.95 -6.03
N THR A 60 -14.62 0.37 -6.94
CA THR A 60 -15.55 -0.73 -6.67
C THR A 60 -14.94 -2.11 -6.94
N GLY A 61 -13.66 -2.16 -7.32
CA GLY A 61 -12.93 -3.40 -7.56
C GLY A 61 -12.51 -4.09 -6.27
N MET A 62 -12.08 -5.34 -6.38
CA MET A 62 -11.42 -6.03 -5.28
C MET A 62 -10.00 -5.46 -5.12
N SER A 63 -9.71 -4.91 -3.94
CA SER A 63 -8.36 -4.43 -3.62
C SER A 63 -7.43 -5.60 -3.34
N ILE A 64 -6.31 -5.67 -4.06
CA ILE A 64 -5.22 -6.60 -3.80
C ILE A 64 -4.05 -5.80 -3.25
N LEU A 65 -3.55 -6.17 -2.07
CA LEU A 65 -2.41 -5.51 -1.45
C LEU A 65 -1.11 -6.17 -1.90
N LEU A 66 -0.29 -5.44 -2.65
CA LEU A 66 1.09 -5.83 -2.92
C LEU A 66 1.95 -5.50 -1.69
N THR A 67 2.62 -6.48 -1.10
CA THR A 67 3.32 -6.34 0.19
C THR A 67 4.57 -7.21 0.22
N GLU A 68 5.53 -6.89 1.09
CA GLU A 68 6.68 -7.77 1.37
C GLU A 68 6.36 -8.88 2.40
N ASP A 69 5.30 -8.69 3.19
CA ASP A 69 4.88 -9.61 4.23
C ASP A 69 3.35 -9.68 4.28
N GLU A 70 2.82 -10.83 3.87
CA GLU A 70 1.39 -11.13 3.82
C GLU A 70 0.80 -11.39 5.22
N HIS A 71 1.62 -11.85 6.16
CA HIS A 71 1.19 -12.19 7.52
C HIS A 71 0.87 -10.97 8.38
N ARG A 72 1.20 -9.77 7.90
CA ARG A 72 0.86 -8.49 8.55
C ARG A 72 -0.63 -8.16 8.49
N TYR A 73 -1.40 -8.82 7.63
CA TYR A 73 -2.80 -8.47 7.39
C TYR A 73 -3.76 -9.51 8.00
N PRO A 74 -4.94 -9.08 8.49
CA PRO A 74 -5.95 -9.99 9.00
C PRO A 74 -6.42 -11.00 7.93
N PRO A 75 -6.90 -12.19 8.35
CA PRO A 75 -7.50 -13.15 7.44
C PRO A 75 -8.64 -12.55 6.60
N GLY A 76 -8.67 -12.87 5.30
CA GLY A 76 -9.69 -12.38 4.36
C GLY A 76 -9.24 -11.19 3.51
N VAL A 77 -8.09 -10.57 3.83
CA VAL A 77 -7.44 -9.57 2.96
C VAL A 77 -6.66 -10.30 1.89
N VAL A 78 -6.84 -9.91 0.62
CA VAL A 78 -6.08 -10.48 -0.48
C VAL A 78 -4.76 -9.74 -0.62
N THR A 79 -3.67 -10.44 -0.35
CA THR A 79 -2.30 -9.94 -0.47
C THR A 79 -1.54 -10.71 -1.54
N VAL A 80 -0.52 -10.08 -2.13
CA VAL A 80 0.45 -10.71 -3.00
C VAL A 80 1.84 -10.25 -2.59
N ASP A 81 2.78 -11.18 -2.42
CA ASP A 81 4.19 -10.86 -2.18
C ASP A 81 4.78 -10.10 -3.37
N ILE A 82 5.45 -8.97 -3.12
CA ILE A 82 6.16 -8.16 -4.10
C ILE A 82 7.23 -8.95 -4.87
N ASN A 83 7.76 -10.01 -4.27
CA ASN A 83 8.76 -10.91 -4.86
C ASN A 83 8.12 -12.12 -5.55
N SER A 84 6.78 -12.20 -5.63
CA SER A 84 6.08 -13.31 -6.26
C SER A 84 6.54 -13.51 -7.73
N PRO A 85 7.04 -14.71 -8.10
CA PRO A 85 7.43 -15.00 -9.47
C PRO A 85 6.27 -14.77 -10.44
N GLY A 86 6.52 -14.03 -11.52
CA GLY A 86 5.52 -13.71 -12.55
C GLY A 86 4.81 -12.36 -12.38
N MET A 87 4.92 -11.68 -11.23
CA MET A 87 4.32 -10.35 -11.02
C MET A 87 5.14 -9.22 -11.65
N LEU A 88 6.47 -9.37 -11.74
CA LEU A 88 7.39 -8.36 -12.28
C LEU A 88 7.93 -8.70 -13.69
N GLY A 89 7.44 -9.77 -14.32
CA GLY A 89 7.74 -10.09 -15.72
C GLY A 89 9.17 -10.56 -16.01
N PHE A 90 9.96 -10.95 -15.00
CA PHE A 90 11.30 -11.51 -15.23
C PHE A 90 11.27 -13.03 -15.36
N HIS A 91 11.71 -13.52 -16.53
CA HIS A 91 12.20 -14.88 -16.77
C HIS A 91 13.73 -14.87 -16.81
#